data_AF-A0A0R2C8I8-F1
#
_entry.id   AF-A0A0R2C8I8-F1
#
_cell.length_a   1.000
_cell.length_b   1.000
_cell.length_c   1.000
_cell.angle_alpha   90.00
_cell.angle_beta   90.00
_cell.angle_gamma   90.00
#
_symmetry.space_group_name_H-M   'P 1'
#
loop_
_entity.id
_entity.type
_entity.pdbx_description
1 polymer ?
#
loop_
_entity_poly.entity_id
_entity_poly.type
_entity_poly.pdbx_seq_one_letter_code
_entity_poly.pdbx_strand_id
1 'polypeptide(L)'
;MLSRKDLHELAQRWASWFADSDNRDAPVSNINLTDELQGAGLVADNFVSVPVAFRAHLVFDDGPAAVALLDAFDDPLALGNSIAARWEQISHWLADGELDHSSWWWLTRAFQRLATLTLPLVDIRTIIIESFDGAFGRRTEDAIVAQKVTVNRDGSMVKVDQPVQGPPRTHHGQVDAQALAPLLTALADLAGAGTDDWSVMDAGNWELTVVSTTGRQRRTGPLIVGEDQGLSERLRDLLHVSGLLLMDGAPHRLQRFSAHYQPAAKVQEDLVLRRGDQSVSFTHQGPTRQVQTRVVDESVGRLLDLLADSSATEVTLLADPADNLTVTWNYRDKAAKSVHGTLNQDHPIPAWGEVAAILRTWMSSVAPAMLDPHVINLPTAKQDEILYAQVLFPHGDRAYSYLATTDYVVGDRVVVPVGGDGEADGIIVNLQYYAPSEAPFPPDRTKAILRKADPLGVVNEWRNQQS
;
A
#
# COMPACT_ATOMS: atom_id res chain seq x y z
N MET A 1 16.11 9.16 -10.69
CA MET A 1 16.22 9.00 -12.16
C MET A 1 15.16 9.89 -12.82
N LEU A 2 15.46 10.54 -13.94
CA LEU A 2 14.48 11.37 -14.67
C LEU A 2 13.29 10.54 -15.19
N SER A 3 12.15 11.21 -15.43
CA SER A 3 11.01 10.55 -16.09
C SER A 3 11.34 10.24 -17.56
N ARG A 4 10.61 9.29 -18.17
CA ARG A 4 10.72 9.01 -19.61
C ARG A 4 10.60 10.27 -20.47
N LYS A 5 9.71 11.19 -20.08
CA LYS A 5 9.49 12.46 -20.78
C LYS A 5 10.73 13.35 -20.75
N ASP A 6 11.34 13.52 -19.58
CA ASP A 6 12.51 14.39 -19.45
C ASP A 6 13.72 13.79 -20.20
N LEU A 7 13.85 12.45 -20.16
CA LEU A 7 14.87 11.75 -20.95
C LEU A 7 14.65 11.92 -22.47
N HIS A 8 13.40 11.95 -22.91
CA HIS A 8 13.05 12.22 -24.31
C HIS A 8 13.44 13.63 -24.74
N GLU A 9 13.13 14.64 -23.93
CA GLU A 9 13.47 16.04 -24.20
C GLU A 9 14.99 16.25 -24.24
N LEU A 10 15.74 15.62 -23.33
CA LEU A 10 17.20 15.61 -23.36
C LEU A 10 17.72 14.98 -24.64
N ALA A 11 17.23 13.79 -24.99
CA ALA A 11 17.69 13.06 -26.17
C ALA A 11 17.40 13.82 -27.47
N GLN A 12 16.23 14.44 -27.60
CA GLN A 12 15.88 15.26 -28.76
C GLN A 12 16.75 16.50 -28.88
N ARG A 13 17.02 17.18 -27.76
CA ARG A 13 17.89 18.37 -27.73
C ARG A 13 19.29 18.02 -28.23
N TRP A 14 19.90 16.97 -27.69
CA TRP A 14 21.23 16.55 -28.09
C TRP A 14 21.28 15.95 -29.49
N ALA A 15 20.26 15.18 -29.90
CA ALA A 15 20.15 14.71 -31.28
C ALA A 15 20.12 15.88 -32.28
N SER A 16 19.42 16.97 -31.95
CA SER A 16 19.37 18.18 -32.78
C SER A 16 20.70 18.92 -32.78
N TRP A 17 21.35 19.04 -31.61
CA TRP A 17 22.65 19.69 -31.47
C TRP A 17 23.74 19.01 -32.32
N PHE A 18 23.81 17.67 -32.27
CA PHE A 18 24.77 16.90 -33.08
C PHE A 18 24.38 16.77 -34.56
N ALA A 19 23.10 16.98 -34.92
CA ALA A 19 22.69 17.01 -36.31
C ALA A 19 23.03 18.34 -37.00
N ASP A 20 23.25 19.41 -36.23
CA ASP A 20 23.63 20.73 -36.73
C ASP A 20 25.11 20.76 -37.09
N SER A 21 25.41 21.00 -38.38
CA SER A 21 26.78 21.06 -38.88
C SER A 21 27.58 22.22 -38.29
N ASP A 22 26.92 23.27 -37.82
CA ASP A 22 27.59 24.45 -37.26
C ASP A 22 28.26 24.15 -35.92
N ASN A 23 27.85 23.07 -35.25
CA ASN A 23 28.42 22.61 -33.97
C ASN A 23 29.62 21.67 -34.15
N ARG A 24 29.97 21.27 -35.38
CA ARG A 24 30.95 20.20 -35.64
C ARG A 24 32.35 20.51 -35.13
N ASP A 25 32.72 21.77 -35.16
CA ASP A 25 34.05 22.26 -34.78
C ASP A 25 34.09 22.76 -33.32
N ALA A 26 33.03 22.49 -32.53
CA ALA A 26 33.00 22.86 -31.13
C ALA A 26 34.05 22.04 -30.33
N PRO A 27 34.94 22.68 -29.55
CA PRO A 27 35.86 21.99 -28.66
C PRO A 27 35.10 21.14 -27.65
N VAL A 28 35.59 19.94 -27.37
CA VAL A 28 34.97 19.02 -26.40
C VAL A 28 34.78 19.68 -25.03
N SER A 29 35.72 20.52 -24.58
CA SER A 29 35.64 21.29 -23.32
C SER A 29 34.48 22.29 -23.26
N ASN A 30 33.91 22.70 -24.39
CA ASN A 30 32.75 23.60 -24.44
C ASN A 30 31.40 22.87 -24.44
N ILE A 31 31.41 21.54 -24.48
CA ILE A 31 30.19 20.72 -24.55
C ILE A 31 29.85 20.23 -23.14
N ASN A 32 28.83 20.82 -22.51
CA ASN A 32 28.39 20.44 -21.17
C ASN A 32 27.50 19.18 -21.16
N LEU A 33 27.98 18.10 -21.76
CA LEU A 33 27.20 16.86 -21.85
C LEU A 33 27.30 16.00 -20.58
N THR A 34 28.44 16.03 -19.88
CA THR A 34 28.65 15.23 -18.66
C THR A 34 27.62 15.55 -17.57
N ASP A 35 27.45 16.82 -17.22
CA ASP A 35 26.54 17.23 -16.15
C ASP A 35 25.08 16.97 -16.54
N GLU A 36 24.72 17.13 -17.82
CA GLU A 36 23.36 16.85 -18.30
C GLU A 36 23.03 15.35 -18.25
N LEU A 37 23.95 14.48 -18.67
CA LEU A 37 23.77 13.02 -18.59
C LEU A 37 23.69 12.55 -17.12
N GLN A 38 24.56 13.06 -16.24
CA GLN A 38 24.53 12.75 -14.81
C GLN A 38 23.25 13.28 -14.14
N GLY A 39 22.83 14.50 -14.46
CA GLY A 39 21.56 15.08 -14.01
C GLY A 39 20.34 14.27 -14.45
N ALA A 40 20.47 13.54 -15.57
CA ALA A 40 19.46 12.59 -16.02
C ALA A 40 19.46 11.24 -15.29
N GLY A 41 20.47 11.00 -14.45
CA GLY A 41 20.70 9.70 -13.81
C GLY A 41 21.33 8.67 -14.75
N LEU A 42 21.90 9.09 -15.88
CA LEU A 42 22.67 8.23 -16.76
C LEU A 42 24.10 8.12 -16.24
N VAL A 43 24.60 6.90 -16.17
CA VAL A 43 25.91 6.61 -15.58
C VAL A 43 26.84 6.02 -16.64
N ALA A 44 28.10 6.47 -16.63
CA ALA A 44 29.15 5.89 -17.44
C ALA A 44 29.56 4.54 -16.83
N ASP A 45 28.80 3.50 -17.18
CA ASP A 45 28.93 2.17 -16.60
C ASP A 45 29.98 1.29 -17.27
N ASN A 46 30.90 1.89 -18.03
CA ASN A 46 31.88 1.17 -18.84
C ASN A 46 31.25 0.12 -19.77
N PHE A 47 30.08 0.42 -20.34
CA PHE A 47 29.34 -0.45 -21.26
C PHE A 47 28.81 -1.73 -20.63
N VAL A 48 28.67 -1.78 -19.31
CA VAL A 48 28.04 -2.90 -18.61
C VAL A 48 26.58 -3.08 -19.06
N SER A 49 25.85 -2.01 -19.37
CA SER A 49 24.46 -2.10 -19.83
C SER A 49 24.31 -2.54 -21.29
N VAL A 50 25.39 -2.62 -22.07
CA VAL A 50 25.32 -3.07 -23.47
C VAL A 50 24.87 -4.53 -23.54
N PRO A 51 23.98 -4.91 -24.48
CA PRO A 51 23.54 -6.29 -24.59
C PRO A 51 24.73 -7.23 -24.77
N VAL A 52 24.73 -8.35 -24.04
CA VAL A 52 25.88 -9.28 -23.96
C VAL A 52 26.38 -9.72 -25.33
N ALA A 53 25.48 -9.92 -26.30
CA ALA A 53 25.81 -10.30 -27.67
C ALA A 53 26.75 -9.32 -28.38
N PHE A 54 26.79 -8.05 -27.95
CA PHE A 54 27.60 -7.01 -28.58
C PHE A 54 28.77 -6.54 -27.71
N ARG A 55 28.85 -6.90 -26.42
CA ARG A 55 29.92 -6.43 -25.51
C ARG A 55 31.33 -6.75 -26.01
N ALA A 56 31.52 -7.91 -26.65
CA ALA A 56 32.81 -8.32 -27.20
C ALA A 56 33.20 -7.59 -28.50
N HIS A 57 32.25 -6.90 -29.13
CA HIS A 57 32.37 -6.29 -30.45
C HIS A 57 31.75 -4.89 -30.45
N LEU A 58 32.11 -4.05 -29.48
CA LEU A 58 31.73 -2.65 -29.47
C LEU A 58 32.31 -1.94 -30.70
N VAL A 59 31.44 -1.31 -31.48
CA VAL A 59 31.81 -0.57 -32.69
C VAL A 59 31.29 0.87 -32.58
N PHE A 60 32.18 1.83 -32.86
CA PHE A 60 31.91 3.27 -32.77
C PHE A 60 32.22 4.02 -34.07
N ASP A 61 32.39 3.30 -35.18
CA ASP A 61 32.54 3.87 -36.53
C ASP A 61 31.19 4.19 -37.17
N ASP A 62 31.22 4.78 -38.37
CA ASP A 62 30.04 5.11 -39.18
C ASP A 62 29.55 3.96 -40.07
N GLY A 63 30.00 2.72 -39.76
CA GLY A 63 29.73 1.54 -40.54
C GLY A 63 28.42 0.81 -40.19
N PRO A 64 28.03 -0.18 -41.02
CA PRO A 64 26.80 -0.96 -40.81
C PRO A 64 26.74 -1.70 -39.47
N ALA A 65 27.89 -2.09 -38.92
CA ALA A 65 27.96 -2.78 -37.63
C ALA A 65 27.55 -1.88 -36.46
N ALA A 66 27.95 -0.60 -36.49
CA ALA A 66 27.54 0.38 -35.49
C ALA A 66 26.04 0.71 -35.60
N VAL A 67 25.50 0.79 -36.82
CA VAL A 67 24.05 0.94 -37.03
C VAL A 67 23.29 -0.24 -36.43
N ALA A 68 23.72 -1.47 -36.74
CA ALA A 68 23.10 -2.68 -36.20
C ALA A 68 23.16 -2.75 -34.66
N LEU A 69 24.27 -2.30 -34.06
CA LEU A 69 24.42 -2.18 -32.61
C LEU A 69 23.40 -1.19 -32.02
N LEU A 70 23.30 0.02 -32.59
CA LEU A 70 22.37 1.05 -32.10
C LEU A 70 20.90 0.61 -32.26
N ASP A 71 20.56 -0.02 -33.39
CA ASP A 71 19.22 -0.55 -33.64
C ASP A 71 18.85 -1.71 -32.70
N ALA A 72 19.84 -2.45 -32.20
CA ALA A 72 19.64 -3.56 -31.27
C ALA A 72 19.32 -3.10 -29.84
N PHE A 73 19.54 -1.83 -29.47
CA PHE A 73 19.09 -1.32 -28.18
C PHE A 73 17.55 -1.22 -28.14
N ASP A 74 16.96 -1.88 -27.15
CA ASP A 74 15.53 -1.82 -26.82
C ASP A 74 15.26 -1.24 -25.44
N ASP A 75 16.32 -0.90 -24.70
CA ASP A 75 16.28 -0.27 -23.38
C ASP A 75 16.90 1.14 -23.45
N PRO A 76 16.12 2.21 -23.20
CA PRO A 76 16.64 3.57 -23.22
C PRO A 76 17.69 3.83 -22.15
N LEU A 77 17.62 3.17 -20.99
CA LEU A 77 18.63 3.36 -19.95
C LEU A 77 19.97 2.75 -20.37
N ALA A 78 19.94 1.53 -20.92
CA ALA A 78 21.15 0.89 -21.44
C ALA A 78 21.84 1.71 -22.52
N LEU A 79 21.07 2.29 -23.45
CA LEU A 79 21.61 3.18 -24.47
C LEU A 79 22.12 4.49 -23.87
N GLY A 80 21.38 5.10 -22.94
CA GLY A 80 21.80 6.31 -22.25
C GLY A 80 23.11 6.15 -21.48
N ASN A 81 23.27 5.05 -20.75
CA ASN A 81 24.52 4.69 -20.06
C ASN A 81 25.66 4.45 -21.05
N SER A 82 25.37 3.84 -22.20
CA SER A 82 26.36 3.65 -23.27
C SER A 82 26.82 4.97 -23.89
N ILE A 83 25.91 5.94 -24.02
CA ILE A 83 26.24 7.31 -24.44
C ILE A 83 27.14 7.99 -23.40
N ALA A 84 26.80 7.88 -22.11
CA ALA A 84 27.61 8.43 -21.03
C ALA A 84 29.01 7.82 -20.98
N ALA A 85 29.13 6.50 -21.09
CA ALA A 85 30.40 5.80 -21.15
C ALA A 85 31.24 6.22 -22.38
N ARG A 86 30.60 6.35 -23.54
CA ARG A 86 31.29 6.80 -24.76
C ARG A 86 31.76 8.25 -24.64
N TRP A 87 30.93 9.14 -24.09
CA TRP A 87 31.28 10.53 -23.87
C TRP A 87 32.45 10.69 -22.89
N GLU A 88 32.43 9.94 -21.77
CA GLU A 88 33.53 9.95 -20.81
C GLU A 88 34.84 9.55 -21.47
N GLN A 89 34.86 8.46 -22.26
CA GLN A 89 36.03 8.06 -23.02
C GLN A 89 36.55 9.16 -23.94
N ILE A 90 35.66 9.84 -24.67
CA ILE A 90 36.04 10.93 -25.56
C ILE A 90 36.65 12.08 -24.75
N SER A 91 35.90 12.61 -23.78
CA SER A 91 36.28 13.79 -23.00
C SER A 91 37.57 13.61 -22.20
N HIS A 92 37.86 12.38 -21.74
CA HIS A 92 39.07 12.07 -20.99
C HIS A 92 40.33 12.25 -21.82
N TRP A 93 40.26 11.93 -23.13
CA TRP A 93 41.43 11.96 -24.02
C TRP A 93 41.49 13.21 -24.92
N LEU A 94 40.36 13.91 -25.12
CA LEU A 94 40.21 14.99 -26.10
C LEU A 94 40.04 16.40 -25.52
N ALA A 95 40.37 16.65 -24.24
CA ALA A 95 40.32 17.97 -23.55
C ALA A 95 39.85 19.18 -24.40
N ASP A 96 40.74 19.82 -25.16
CA ASP A 96 40.45 20.98 -26.04
C ASP A 96 40.42 20.63 -27.55
N GLY A 97 40.40 19.35 -27.89
CA GLY A 97 40.28 18.85 -29.25
C GLY A 97 38.84 18.84 -29.76
N GLU A 98 38.72 18.66 -31.07
CA GLU A 98 37.44 18.48 -31.76
C GLU A 98 37.06 16.99 -31.81
N LEU A 99 35.76 16.72 -31.94
CA LEU A 99 35.26 15.36 -32.16
C LEU A 99 35.68 14.84 -33.54
N ASP A 100 36.21 13.62 -33.58
CA ASP A 100 36.41 12.95 -34.86
C ASP A 100 35.07 12.60 -35.55
N HIS A 101 35.13 12.34 -36.85
CA HIS A 101 33.93 12.06 -37.65
C HIS A 101 33.12 10.88 -37.11
N SER A 102 33.79 9.81 -36.69
CA SER A 102 33.16 8.60 -36.18
C SER A 102 32.41 8.84 -34.88
N SER A 103 33.02 9.56 -33.94
CA SER A 103 32.41 9.91 -32.65
C SER A 103 31.23 10.86 -32.83
N TRP A 104 31.37 11.85 -33.72
CA TRP A 104 30.27 12.74 -34.09
C TRP A 104 29.07 11.95 -34.66
N TRP A 105 29.33 11.11 -35.66
CA TRP A 105 28.31 10.27 -36.27
C TRP A 105 27.62 9.37 -35.25
N TRP A 106 28.41 8.72 -34.39
CA TRP A 106 27.90 7.76 -33.42
C TRP A 106 27.03 8.45 -32.36
N LEU A 107 27.48 9.58 -31.80
CA LEU A 107 26.68 10.35 -30.83
C LEU A 107 25.38 10.86 -31.45
N THR A 108 25.44 11.39 -32.70
CA THR A 108 24.25 11.82 -33.44
C THR A 108 23.21 10.69 -33.52
N ARG A 109 23.65 9.51 -33.97
CA ARG A 109 22.77 8.34 -34.15
C ARG A 109 22.28 7.78 -32.82
N ALA A 110 23.13 7.73 -31.81
CA ALA A 110 22.78 7.25 -30.48
C ALA A 110 21.72 8.13 -29.83
N PHE A 111 21.84 9.46 -29.91
CA PHE A 111 20.81 10.37 -29.39
C PHE A 111 19.51 10.30 -30.21
N GLN A 112 19.57 10.16 -31.54
CA GLN A 112 18.37 9.94 -32.36
C GLN A 112 17.65 8.64 -31.97
N ARG A 113 18.42 7.57 -31.74
CA ARG A 113 17.88 6.30 -31.28
C ARG A 113 17.29 6.42 -29.86
N LEU A 114 17.98 7.08 -28.94
CA LEU A 114 17.49 7.32 -27.60
C LEU A 114 16.19 8.14 -27.61
N ALA A 115 16.11 9.19 -28.44
CA ALA A 115 14.90 9.97 -28.63
C ALA A 115 13.74 9.09 -29.14
N THR A 116 14.02 8.16 -30.06
CA THR A 116 13.02 7.20 -30.54
C THR A 116 12.57 6.25 -29.42
N LEU A 117 13.51 5.68 -28.65
CA LEU A 117 13.22 4.75 -27.56
C LEU A 117 12.48 5.38 -26.38
N THR A 118 12.48 6.71 -26.28
CA THR A 118 11.90 7.49 -25.17
C THR A 118 10.62 8.23 -25.55
N LEU A 119 10.14 8.11 -26.80
CA LEU A 119 8.86 8.67 -27.22
C LEU A 119 7.76 8.38 -26.19
N PRO A 120 6.87 9.35 -25.87
CA PRO A 120 5.74 9.09 -24.99
C PRO A 120 4.99 7.84 -25.43
N LEU A 121 4.69 6.96 -24.47
CA LEU A 121 3.93 5.75 -24.74
C LEU A 121 2.49 6.16 -25.06
N VAL A 122 2.07 5.94 -26.30
CA VAL A 122 0.69 6.22 -26.74
C VAL A 122 0.07 4.96 -27.30
N ASP A 123 -1.22 4.80 -27.06
CA ASP A 123 -1.97 3.63 -27.50
C ASP A 123 -1.32 2.33 -26.98
N ILE A 124 -1.44 2.12 -25.66
CA ILE A 124 -0.94 0.93 -24.97
C ILE A 124 -1.64 -0.31 -25.55
N ARG A 125 -0.85 -1.24 -26.09
CA ARG A 125 -1.33 -2.45 -26.76
C ARG A 125 -1.33 -3.66 -25.83
N THR A 126 -0.27 -3.81 -25.04
CA THR A 126 -0.07 -4.98 -24.19
C THR A 126 0.67 -4.58 -22.93
N ILE A 127 0.24 -5.15 -21.82
CA ILE A 127 0.97 -5.18 -20.56
C ILE A 127 1.37 -6.63 -20.28
N ILE A 128 2.60 -6.81 -19.80
CA ILE A 128 3.12 -8.08 -19.34
C ILE A 128 3.67 -7.85 -17.93
N ILE A 129 3.17 -8.62 -16.96
CA ILE A 129 3.69 -8.64 -15.60
C ILE A 129 4.28 -10.02 -15.36
N GLU A 130 5.58 -10.08 -15.09
CA GLU A 130 6.31 -11.28 -14.72
C GLU A 130 6.69 -11.18 -13.25
N SER A 131 6.21 -12.11 -12.43
CA SER A 131 6.50 -12.18 -10.99
C SER A 131 7.32 -13.43 -10.72
N PHE A 132 8.39 -13.32 -9.97
CA PHE A 132 9.24 -14.44 -9.57
C PHE A 132 9.34 -14.50 -8.06
N ASP A 133 9.01 -15.66 -7.49
CA ASP A 133 9.15 -15.90 -6.07
C ASP A 133 10.59 -16.30 -5.73
N GLY A 134 11.32 -15.34 -5.15
CA GLY A 134 12.69 -15.50 -4.67
C GLY A 134 12.81 -16.01 -3.24
N ALA A 135 11.69 -16.23 -2.53
CA ALA A 135 11.72 -16.52 -1.10
C ALA A 135 12.55 -17.79 -0.78
N PHE A 136 13.50 -17.64 0.14
CA PHE A 136 14.32 -18.75 0.64
C PHE A 136 13.51 -19.60 1.63
N GLY A 137 13.34 -20.89 1.34
CA GLY A 137 12.61 -21.80 2.23
C GLY A 137 12.19 -23.11 1.58
N ARG A 138 11.65 -24.03 2.39
CA ARG A 138 11.12 -25.30 1.89
C ARG A 138 9.78 -25.05 1.19
N ARG A 139 9.77 -25.15 -0.14
CA ARG A 139 8.57 -24.97 -0.96
C ARG A 139 7.79 -26.27 -1.07
N THR A 140 6.46 -26.17 -1.10
CA THR A 140 5.60 -27.29 -1.50
C THR A 140 5.79 -27.56 -3.00
N GLU A 141 5.56 -28.80 -3.45
CA GLU A 141 5.73 -29.18 -4.86
C GLU A 141 4.85 -28.34 -5.81
N ASP A 142 3.66 -27.93 -5.35
CA ASP A 142 2.71 -27.08 -6.08
C ASP A 142 2.96 -25.56 -5.95
N ALA A 143 4.01 -25.13 -5.24
CA ALA A 143 4.29 -23.70 -5.11
C ALA A 143 4.61 -23.08 -6.48
N ILE A 144 4.07 -21.91 -6.77
CA ILE A 144 4.36 -21.16 -8.00
C ILE A 144 5.65 -20.37 -7.80
N VAL A 145 6.65 -20.61 -8.63
CA VAL A 145 7.96 -19.93 -8.58
C VAL A 145 8.06 -18.77 -9.55
N ALA A 146 7.28 -18.80 -10.62
CA ALA A 146 7.16 -17.69 -11.55
C ALA A 146 5.73 -17.62 -12.09
N GLN A 147 5.26 -16.41 -12.37
CA GLN A 147 3.97 -16.17 -13.00
C GLN A 147 4.14 -15.10 -14.07
N LYS A 148 3.51 -15.30 -15.22
CA LYS A 148 3.43 -14.31 -16.30
C LYS A 148 1.97 -13.99 -16.59
N VAL A 149 1.59 -12.74 -16.43
CA VAL A 149 0.26 -12.22 -16.77
C VAL A 149 0.40 -11.28 -17.95
N THR A 150 -0.18 -11.64 -19.08
CA THR A 150 -0.26 -10.80 -20.28
C THR A 150 -1.69 -10.31 -20.43
N VAL A 151 -1.88 -9.00 -20.59
CA VAL A 151 -3.18 -8.38 -20.83
C VAL A 151 -3.07 -7.45 -22.03
N ASN A 152 -3.94 -7.64 -23.02
CA ASN A 152 -3.98 -6.85 -24.23
C ASN A 152 -5.09 -5.80 -24.18
N ARG A 153 -4.95 -4.75 -25.00
CA ARG A 153 -5.91 -3.65 -25.12
C ARG A 153 -7.32 -4.11 -25.48
N ASP A 154 -7.44 -5.20 -26.22
CA ASP A 154 -8.73 -5.80 -26.60
C ASP A 154 -9.40 -6.58 -25.46
N GLY A 155 -8.78 -6.62 -24.28
CA GLY A 155 -9.27 -7.33 -23.10
C GLY A 155 -8.85 -8.80 -23.04
N SER A 156 -8.15 -9.32 -24.06
CA SER A 156 -7.64 -10.69 -24.00
C SER A 156 -6.52 -10.79 -22.96
N MET A 157 -6.56 -11.85 -22.17
CA MET A 157 -5.63 -12.06 -21.07
C MET A 157 -5.15 -13.50 -21.01
N VAL A 158 -3.87 -13.67 -20.69
CA VAL A 158 -3.21 -14.97 -20.52
C VAL A 158 -2.40 -14.93 -19.24
N LYS A 159 -2.67 -15.88 -18.33
CA LYS A 159 -1.86 -16.15 -17.16
C LYS A 159 -1.12 -17.47 -17.35
N VAL A 160 0.18 -17.47 -17.14
CA VAL A 160 1.02 -18.67 -17.12
C VAL A 160 1.64 -18.80 -15.73
N ASP A 161 1.33 -19.90 -15.04
CA ASP A 161 1.86 -20.24 -13.73
C ASP A 161 2.95 -21.32 -13.89
N GLN A 162 4.16 -21.05 -13.43
CA GLN A 162 5.26 -22.00 -13.40
C GLN A 162 5.42 -22.57 -11.98
N PRO A 163 5.01 -23.83 -11.73
CA PRO A 163 5.24 -24.48 -10.44
C PRO A 163 6.72 -24.84 -10.26
N VAL A 164 7.13 -25.12 -9.01
CA VAL A 164 8.46 -25.68 -8.68
C VAL A 164 8.73 -26.95 -9.49
N GLN A 165 7.73 -27.83 -9.58
CA GLN A 165 7.82 -29.07 -10.33
C GLN A 165 6.66 -29.22 -11.32
N GLY A 166 6.97 -29.74 -12.50
CA GLY A 166 5.99 -30.00 -13.55
C GLY A 166 5.90 -28.89 -14.61
N PRO A 167 5.03 -29.09 -15.62
CA PRO A 167 4.90 -28.17 -16.74
C PRO A 167 4.19 -26.86 -16.33
N PRO A 168 4.42 -25.76 -17.06
CA PRO A 168 3.67 -24.53 -16.89
C PRO A 168 2.17 -24.75 -17.10
N ARG A 169 1.35 -24.07 -16.29
CA ARG A 169 -0.12 -24.09 -16.35
C ARG A 169 -0.60 -22.79 -16.98
N THR A 170 -1.40 -22.88 -18.05
CA THR A 170 -1.87 -21.70 -18.78
C THR A 170 -3.37 -21.50 -18.58
N HIS A 171 -3.76 -20.26 -18.32
CA HIS A 171 -5.15 -19.82 -18.17
C HIS A 171 -5.40 -18.68 -19.14
N HIS A 172 -6.49 -18.79 -19.90
CA HIS A 172 -6.95 -17.73 -20.81
C HIS A 172 -8.20 -17.08 -20.23
N GLY A 173 -8.34 -15.79 -20.45
CA GLY A 173 -9.53 -15.04 -20.05
C GLY A 173 -9.79 -13.85 -20.96
N GLN A 174 -10.98 -13.29 -20.79
CA GLN A 174 -11.43 -12.09 -21.48
C GLN A 174 -11.95 -11.10 -20.43
N VAL A 175 -11.57 -9.84 -20.59
CA VAL A 175 -11.85 -8.76 -19.66
C VAL A 175 -12.54 -7.64 -20.43
N ASP A 176 -13.36 -6.85 -19.75
CA ASP A 176 -13.95 -5.66 -20.36
C ASP A 176 -12.86 -4.64 -20.73
N ALA A 177 -12.71 -4.38 -22.03
CA ALA A 177 -11.66 -3.50 -22.54
C ALA A 177 -11.83 -2.04 -22.08
N GLN A 178 -13.06 -1.60 -21.82
CA GLN A 178 -13.34 -0.24 -21.36
C GLN A 178 -12.93 -0.04 -19.90
N ALA A 179 -13.22 -1.02 -19.04
CA ALA A 179 -12.80 -1.05 -17.64
C ALA A 179 -11.29 -1.26 -17.49
N LEU A 180 -10.66 -1.95 -18.46
CA LEU A 180 -9.22 -2.18 -18.49
C LEU A 180 -8.40 -0.93 -18.87
N ALA A 181 -8.92 -0.08 -19.77
CA ALA A 181 -8.21 1.10 -20.27
C ALA A 181 -7.54 1.99 -19.20
N PRO A 182 -8.23 2.41 -18.11
CA PRO A 182 -7.60 3.22 -17.06
C PRO A 182 -6.48 2.49 -16.32
N LEU A 183 -6.55 1.16 -16.19
CA LEU A 183 -5.48 0.37 -15.58
C LEU A 183 -4.27 0.25 -16.48
N LEU A 184 -4.45 0.09 -17.80
CA LEU A 184 -3.33 0.11 -18.74
C LEU A 184 -2.57 1.43 -18.69
N THR A 185 -3.29 2.56 -18.58
CA THR A 185 -2.67 3.88 -18.40
C THR A 185 -1.88 3.96 -17.09
N ALA A 186 -2.49 3.56 -15.97
CA ALA A 186 -1.80 3.63 -14.68
C ALA A 186 -0.55 2.71 -14.61
N LEU A 187 -0.59 1.56 -15.28
CA LEU A 187 0.58 0.67 -15.42
C LEU A 187 1.65 1.27 -16.35
N ALA A 188 1.25 1.97 -17.41
CA ALA A 188 2.19 2.71 -18.26
C ALA A 188 2.87 3.85 -17.50
N ASP A 189 2.14 4.58 -16.66
CA ASP A 189 2.69 5.63 -15.80
C ASP A 189 3.67 5.05 -14.78
N LEU A 190 3.32 3.92 -14.16
CA LEU A 190 4.21 3.20 -13.24
C LEU A 190 5.51 2.79 -13.95
N ALA A 191 5.41 2.20 -15.14
CA ALA A 191 6.59 1.82 -15.93
C ALA A 191 7.44 3.05 -16.32
N GLY A 192 6.78 4.21 -16.49
CA GLY A 192 7.34 5.52 -16.83
C GLY A 192 8.12 6.21 -15.71
N ALA A 193 7.78 5.92 -14.45
CA ALA A 193 8.38 6.53 -13.28
C ALA A 193 9.78 5.93 -13.00
N GLY A 194 10.67 6.76 -12.43
CA GLY A 194 12.05 6.36 -12.13
C GLY A 194 12.11 5.13 -11.21
N THR A 195 13.22 4.39 -11.31
CA THR A 195 13.49 3.25 -10.43
C THR A 195 14.05 3.72 -9.09
N ASP A 196 13.47 3.25 -7.99
CA ASP A 196 14.11 3.35 -6.68
C ASP A 196 15.12 2.21 -6.53
N ASP A 197 16.33 2.55 -6.11
CA ASP A 197 17.49 1.65 -6.04
C ASP A 197 17.49 0.84 -4.73
N TRP A 198 16.45 0.04 -4.51
CA TRP A 198 16.37 -0.83 -3.33
C TRP A 198 16.29 -2.30 -3.77
N SER A 199 17.42 -2.98 -3.59
CA SER A 199 17.53 -4.42 -3.75
C SER A 199 17.25 -5.11 -2.41
N VAL A 200 16.15 -5.86 -2.32
CA VAL A 200 15.86 -6.74 -1.19
C VAL A 200 16.32 -8.14 -1.56
N MET A 201 17.41 -8.62 -0.94
CA MET A 201 18.08 -9.86 -1.35
C MET A 201 17.26 -11.13 -1.04
N ASP A 202 16.33 -11.05 -0.10
CA ASP A 202 15.49 -12.14 0.38
C ASP A 202 14.04 -12.08 -0.14
N ALA A 203 13.73 -11.10 -1.00
CA ALA A 203 12.45 -11.00 -1.68
C ALA A 203 12.53 -11.51 -3.13
N GLY A 204 11.39 -11.96 -3.64
CA GLY A 204 11.22 -12.13 -5.09
C GLY A 204 11.30 -10.80 -5.83
N ASN A 205 11.16 -10.84 -7.15
CA ASN A 205 11.09 -9.65 -7.99
C ASN A 205 9.91 -9.73 -8.96
N TRP A 206 9.48 -8.57 -9.44
CA TRP A 206 8.55 -8.46 -10.55
C TRP A 206 9.15 -7.61 -11.66
N GLU A 207 8.70 -7.86 -12.89
CA GLU A 207 8.96 -7.05 -14.07
C GLU A 207 7.63 -6.68 -14.74
N LEU A 208 7.42 -5.39 -14.95
CA LEU A 208 6.35 -4.83 -15.75
C LEU A 208 6.91 -4.40 -17.10
N THR A 209 6.46 -5.05 -18.16
CA THR A 209 6.68 -4.64 -19.54
C THR A 209 5.41 -3.98 -20.09
N VAL A 210 5.56 -2.79 -20.66
CA VAL A 210 4.51 -2.05 -21.36
C VAL A 210 4.86 -1.96 -22.83
N VAL A 211 3.96 -2.40 -23.70
CA VAL A 211 4.10 -2.33 -25.15
C VAL A 211 3.04 -1.39 -25.70
N SER A 212 3.49 -0.39 -26.45
CA SER A 212 2.66 0.63 -27.08
C SER A 212 2.97 0.71 -28.58
N THR A 213 2.23 1.54 -29.31
CA THR A 213 2.52 1.79 -30.73
C THR A 213 3.83 2.53 -30.97
N THR A 214 4.30 3.32 -29.99
CA THR A 214 5.50 4.15 -30.10
C THR A 214 6.74 3.53 -29.47
N GLY A 215 6.59 2.39 -28.78
CA GLY A 215 7.72 1.69 -28.19
C GLY A 215 7.34 0.79 -27.02
N ARG A 216 8.38 0.33 -26.33
CA ARG A 216 8.29 -0.56 -25.17
C ARG A 216 8.99 0.09 -23.97
N GLN A 217 8.47 -0.15 -22.78
CA GLN A 217 9.11 0.23 -21.52
C GLN A 217 9.08 -0.93 -20.54
N ARG A 218 10.11 -1.00 -19.69
CA ARG A 218 10.25 -1.99 -18.64
C ARG A 218 10.47 -1.29 -17.31
N ARG A 219 9.92 -1.87 -16.25
CA ARG A 219 10.21 -1.53 -14.86
C ARG A 219 10.30 -2.81 -14.06
N THR A 220 11.22 -2.85 -13.11
CA THR A 220 11.34 -3.93 -12.16
C THR A 220 11.16 -3.40 -10.74
N GLY A 221 10.80 -4.29 -9.83
CA GLY A 221 10.74 -3.99 -8.41
C GLY A 221 10.79 -5.26 -7.58
N PRO A 222 11.01 -5.14 -6.27
CA PRO A 222 10.93 -6.27 -5.36
C PRO A 222 9.46 -6.68 -5.18
N LEU A 223 9.24 -7.99 -5.09
CA LEU A 223 7.94 -8.61 -4.89
C LEU A 223 7.59 -8.58 -3.39
N ILE A 224 7.21 -7.39 -2.91
CA ILE A 224 6.79 -7.20 -1.52
C ILE A 224 5.46 -6.45 -1.40
N VAL A 225 4.78 -6.66 -0.29
CA VAL A 225 3.54 -5.97 0.06
C VAL A 225 3.86 -4.51 0.40
N GLY A 226 3.48 -3.56 -0.48
CA GLY A 226 3.89 -2.15 -0.34
C GLY A 226 3.24 -1.17 -1.33
N GLU A 227 4.01 -0.19 -1.81
CA GLU A 227 3.55 1.01 -2.54
C GLU A 227 2.66 0.73 -3.77
N ASP A 228 2.92 -0.35 -4.52
CA ASP A 228 2.16 -0.70 -5.74
C ASP A 228 0.94 -1.60 -5.48
N GLN A 229 0.58 -1.82 -4.21
CA GLN A 229 -0.54 -2.67 -3.81
C GLN A 229 -1.88 -2.25 -4.42
N GLY A 230 -2.14 -0.94 -4.52
CA GLY A 230 -3.41 -0.44 -5.08
C GLY A 230 -3.60 -0.81 -6.56
N LEU A 231 -2.52 -0.95 -7.33
CA LEU A 231 -2.58 -1.41 -8.72
C LEU A 231 -2.82 -2.91 -8.81
N SER A 232 -2.09 -3.69 -8.00
CA SER A 232 -2.28 -5.15 -7.94
C SER A 232 -3.71 -5.53 -7.53
N GLU A 233 -4.28 -4.82 -6.55
CA GLU A 233 -5.66 -5.03 -6.11
C GLU A 233 -6.68 -4.74 -7.21
N ARG A 234 -6.59 -3.57 -7.86
CA ARG A 234 -7.49 -3.24 -8.98
C ARG A 234 -7.39 -4.23 -10.14
N LEU A 235 -6.20 -4.74 -10.43
CA LEU A 235 -6.02 -5.80 -11.43
C LEU A 235 -6.74 -7.09 -11.01
N ARG A 236 -6.65 -7.52 -9.76
CA ARG A 236 -7.36 -8.71 -9.29
C ARG A 236 -8.87 -8.54 -9.35
N ASP A 237 -9.36 -7.37 -8.94
CA ASP A 237 -10.78 -7.02 -8.99
C ASP A 237 -11.31 -6.98 -10.43
N LEU A 238 -10.47 -6.62 -11.40
CA LEU A 238 -10.88 -6.59 -12.80
C LEU A 238 -10.76 -7.96 -13.49
N LEU A 239 -9.65 -8.67 -13.24
CA LEU A 239 -9.34 -9.92 -13.94
C LEU A 239 -10.16 -11.10 -13.40
N HIS A 240 -10.55 -11.07 -12.13
CA HIS A 240 -11.26 -12.17 -11.44
C HIS A 240 -10.57 -13.54 -11.59
N VAL A 241 -9.23 -13.55 -11.71
CA VAL A 241 -8.42 -14.76 -11.78
C VAL A 241 -7.78 -15.00 -10.42
N SER A 242 -7.95 -16.21 -9.90
CA SER A 242 -7.35 -16.61 -8.63
C SER A 242 -5.83 -16.76 -8.72
N GLY A 243 -5.14 -16.50 -7.61
CA GLY A 243 -3.71 -16.80 -7.50
C GLY A 243 -2.77 -15.83 -8.22
N LEU A 244 -3.23 -14.61 -8.53
CA LEU A 244 -2.40 -13.60 -9.19
C LEU A 244 -1.37 -13.01 -8.22
N LEU A 245 -0.07 -13.23 -8.47
CA LEU A 245 1.06 -12.70 -7.70
C LEU A 245 1.25 -11.18 -7.94
N LEU A 246 1.27 -10.77 -9.21
CA LEU A 246 1.44 -9.37 -9.64
C LEU A 246 2.67 -8.69 -9.01
N MET A 247 2.55 -7.43 -8.55
CA MET A 247 3.68 -6.65 -8.03
C MET A 247 3.85 -6.81 -6.51
N ASP A 248 2.83 -7.31 -5.80
CA ASP A 248 2.83 -7.38 -4.32
C ASP A 248 3.05 -8.80 -3.75
N GLY A 249 3.07 -9.84 -4.59
CA GLY A 249 3.29 -11.23 -4.16
C GLY A 249 2.19 -11.81 -3.26
N ALA A 250 1.04 -11.13 -3.13
CA ALA A 250 0.01 -11.44 -2.14
C ALA A 250 -1.33 -11.86 -2.79
N PRO A 251 -1.38 -13.01 -3.50
CA PRO A 251 -2.56 -13.45 -4.22
C PRO A 251 -3.76 -13.71 -3.31
N HIS A 252 -3.50 -14.21 -2.09
CA HIS A 252 -4.51 -14.79 -1.21
C HIS A 252 -4.69 -14.00 0.08
N ARG A 253 -4.72 -12.66 -0.01
CA ARG A 253 -4.84 -11.80 1.18
C ARG A 253 -6.10 -12.09 1.98
N LEU A 254 -5.99 -11.86 3.28
CA LEU A 254 -7.11 -11.91 4.21
C LEU A 254 -8.10 -10.80 3.86
N GLN A 255 -9.33 -11.17 3.55
CA GLN A 255 -10.41 -10.25 3.18
C GLN A 255 -11.31 -9.92 4.36
N ARG A 256 -11.51 -10.90 5.25
CA ARG A 256 -12.35 -10.74 6.43
C ARG A 256 -11.82 -11.56 7.59
N PHE A 257 -11.69 -10.92 8.74
CA PHE A 257 -11.49 -11.57 10.02
C PHE A 257 -12.78 -11.45 10.82
N SER A 258 -13.17 -12.51 11.53
CA SER A 258 -14.28 -12.43 12.48
C SER A 258 -14.05 -13.27 13.72
N ALA A 259 -14.40 -12.72 14.87
CA ALA A 259 -14.50 -13.44 16.13
C ALA A 259 -15.95 -13.41 16.61
N HIS A 260 -16.54 -14.59 16.75
CA HIS A 260 -17.89 -14.81 17.25
C HIS A 260 -17.81 -15.44 18.64
N TYR A 261 -18.33 -14.74 19.64
CA TYR A 261 -18.23 -15.12 21.05
C TYR A 261 -19.63 -15.25 21.66
N GLN A 262 -19.92 -16.37 22.33
CA GLN A 262 -21.20 -16.67 22.95
C GLN A 262 -21.01 -17.02 24.44
N PRO A 263 -20.75 -16.03 25.32
CA PRO A 263 -20.44 -16.28 26.73
C PRO A 263 -21.59 -16.95 27.50
N ALA A 264 -22.83 -16.77 27.05
CA ALA A 264 -24.02 -17.36 27.65
C ALA A 264 -25.12 -17.57 26.59
N ALA A 265 -26.11 -18.43 26.88
CA ALA A 265 -27.14 -18.82 25.92
C ALA A 265 -27.92 -17.66 25.25
N LYS A 266 -28.00 -16.49 25.88
CA LYS A 266 -28.69 -15.29 25.37
C LYS A 266 -27.77 -14.09 25.17
N VAL A 267 -26.46 -14.32 25.16
CA VAL A 267 -25.45 -13.27 24.96
C VAL A 267 -24.53 -13.69 23.83
N GLN A 268 -24.40 -12.83 22.83
CA GLN A 268 -23.55 -13.03 21.66
C GLN A 268 -22.80 -11.74 21.34
N GLU A 269 -21.53 -11.88 20.98
CA GLU A 269 -20.64 -10.78 20.60
C GLU A 269 -19.93 -11.12 19.29
N ASP A 270 -19.99 -10.22 18.32
CA ASP A 270 -19.38 -10.39 17.01
C ASP A 270 -18.43 -9.22 16.72
N LEU A 271 -17.15 -9.51 16.60
CA LEU A 271 -16.16 -8.60 16.02
C LEU A 271 -15.91 -9.02 14.58
N VAL A 272 -16.08 -8.09 13.62
CA VAL A 272 -15.88 -8.35 12.19
C VAL A 272 -15.09 -7.24 11.56
N LEU A 273 -13.97 -7.61 10.92
CA LEU A 273 -13.11 -6.73 10.14
C LEU A 273 -13.27 -7.08 8.67
N ARG A 274 -13.39 -6.08 7.79
CA ARG A 274 -13.57 -6.27 6.34
C ARG A 274 -12.64 -5.34 5.56
N ARG A 275 -11.92 -5.93 4.60
CA ARG A 275 -11.03 -5.17 3.70
C ARG A 275 -11.80 -4.34 2.67
N GLY A 276 -12.83 -4.92 2.07
CA GLY A 276 -13.52 -4.33 0.91
C GLY A 276 -14.13 -2.95 1.17
N ASP A 277 -14.60 -2.70 2.40
CA ASP A 277 -15.12 -1.40 2.83
C ASP A 277 -14.28 -0.76 3.94
N GLN A 278 -13.08 -1.30 4.19
CA GLN A 278 -12.13 -0.84 5.21
C GLN A 278 -12.79 -0.63 6.58
N SER A 279 -13.62 -1.60 7.01
CA SER A 279 -14.45 -1.44 8.21
C SER A 279 -14.18 -2.45 9.31
N VAL A 280 -14.36 -1.99 10.55
CA VAL A 280 -14.45 -2.81 11.75
C VAL A 280 -15.82 -2.61 12.36
N SER A 281 -16.53 -3.70 12.64
CA SER A 281 -17.81 -3.66 13.33
C SER A 281 -17.80 -4.56 14.54
N PHE A 282 -18.31 -4.05 15.66
CA PHE A 282 -18.59 -4.84 16.85
C PHE A 282 -20.09 -4.88 17.08
N THR A 283 -20.65 -6.06 17.32
CA THR A 283 -22.07 -6.25 17.67
C THR A 283 -22.14 -6.97 19.00
N HIS A 284 -22.87 -6.42 19.96
CA HIS A 284 -23.22 -7.09 21.21
C HIS A 284 -24.72 -7.32 21.23
N GLN A 285 -25.15 -8.57 21.39
CA GLN A 285 -26.53 -8.99 21.56
C GLN A 285 -26.68 -9.59 22.95
N GLY A 286 -27.36 -8.89 23.84
CA GLY A 286 -27.75 -9.39 25.16
C GLY A 286 -29.24 -9.78 25.22
N PRO A 287 -29.73 -10.26 26.38
CA PRO A 287 -31.08 -10.80 26.51
C PRO A 287 -32.20 -9.77 26.27
N THR A 288 -31.90 -8.49 26.47
CA THR A 288 -32.86 -7.39 26.41
C THR A 288 -32.48 -6.34 25.36
N ARG A 289 -31.31 -6.45 24.73
CA ARG A 289 -30.74 -5.37 23.92
C ARG A 289 -29.74 -5.88 22.87
N GLN A 290 -29.71 -5.20 21.73
CA GLN A 290 -28.61 -5.29 20.76
C GLN A 290 -27.94 -3.92 20.59
N VAL A 291 -26.61 -3.90 20.53
CA VAL A 291 -25.77 -2.75 20.23
C VAL A 291 -24.86 -3.11 19.06
N GLN A 292 -24.65 -2.17 18.15
CA GLN A 292 -23.70 -2.32 17.05
C GLN A 292 -22.91 -1.02 16.90
N THR A 293 -21.58 -1.14 16.84
CA THR A 293 -20.66 -0.06 16.50
C THR A 293 -19.95 -0.41 15.21
N ARG A 294 -19.61 0.60 14.40
CA ARG A 294 -18.87 0.44 13.16
C ARG A 294 -17.94 1.62 12.95
N VAL A 295 -16.70 1.32 12.60
CA VAL A 295 -15.66 2.29 12.23
C VAL A 295 -15.19 1.94 10.82
N VAL A 296 -14.96 2.96 10.00
CA VAL A 296 -14.36 2.85 8.67
C VAL A 296 -13.05 3.61 8.70
N ASP A 297 -11.95 2.94 8.40
CA ASP A 297 -10.61 3.51 8.44
C ASP A 297 -9.67 2.77 7.47
N GLU A 298 -8.88 3.52 6.69
CA GLU A 298 -7.99 2.97 5.66
C GLU A 298 -6.91 1.99 6.21
N SER A 299 -6.63 2.03 7.50
CA SER A 299 -5.65 1.16 8.14
C SER A 299 -6.17 -0.26 8.41
N VAL A 300 -7.47 -0.52 8.22
CA VAL A 300 -8.07 -1.86 8.41
C VAL A 300 -7.41 -2.90 7.49
N GLY A 301 -7.03 -2.51 6.28
CA GLY A 301 -6.30 -3.38 5.36
C GLY A 301 -4.94 -3.83 5.93
N ARG A 302 -4.20 -2.92 6.58
CA ARG A 302 -2.92 -3.23 7.24
C ARG A 302 -3.14 -4.11 8.48
N LEU A 303 -4.20 -3.84 9.25
CA LEU A 303 -4.58 -4.68 10.39
C LEU A 303 -4.87 -6.12 9.95
N LEU A 304 -5.58 -6.32 8.85
CA LEU A 304 -5.85 -7.65 8.30
C LEU A 304 -4.58 -8.35 7.79
N ASP A 305 -3.58 -7.62 7.29
CA ASP A 305 -2.29 -8.22 6.92
C ASP A 305 -1.55 -8.74 8.17
N LEU A 306 -1.46 -7.93 9.24
CA LEU A 306 -0.87 -8.37 10.51
C LEU A 306 -1.57 -9.60 11.10
N LEU A 307 -2.90 -9.66 11.00
CA LEU A 307 -3.68 -10.81 11.47
C LEU A 307 -3.47 -12.06 10.61
N ALA A 308 -3.14 -11.90 9.33
CA ALA A 308 -2.86 -13.02 8.43
C ALA A 308 -1.53 -13.69 8.76
N ASP A 309 -0.56 -12.92 9.26
CA ASP A 309 0.78 -13.39 9.65
C ASP A 309 0.84 -13.96 11.07
N SER A 310 -0.28 -13.92 11.80
CA SER A 310 -0.32 -14.47 13.17
C SER A 310 -0.20 -15.99 13.20
N SER A 311 0.47 -16.49 14.25
CA SER A 311 0.70 -17.93 14.45
C SER A 311 -0.60 -18.72 14.71
N ALA A 312 -1.70 -18.05 15.05
CA ALA A 312 -3.02 -18.64 15.23
C ALA A 312 -3.54 -19.34 13.94
N THR A 313 -3.04 -18.95 12.78
CA THR A 313 -3.47 -19.53 11.49
C THR A 313 -2.88 -20.91 11.20
N GLU A 314 -1.94 -21.40 12.00
CA GLU A 314 -1.26 -22.69 11.78
C GLU A 314 -1.93 -23.88 12.48
N VAL A 315 -2.86 -23.62 13.41
CA VAL A 315 -3.47 -24.65 14.26
C VAL A 315 -4.97 -24.72 14.00
N THR A 316 -5.49 -25.93 13.83
CA THR A 316 -6.93 -26.19 13.80
C THR A 316 -7.26 -27.16 14.93
N LEU A 317 -8.09 -26.72 15.86
CA LEU A 317 -8.61 -27.55 16.94
C LEU A 317 -9.96 -28.15 16.53
N LEU A 318 -10.22 -29.37 17.00
CA LEU A 318 -11.56 -29.95 16.91
C LEU A 318 -12.48 -29.17 17.84
N ALA A 319 -13.69 -28.87 17.36
CA ALA A 319 -14.68 -28.17 18.17
C ALA A 319 -15.09 -29.02 19.39
N ASP A 320 -15.07 -28.41 20.57
CA ASP A 320 -15.60 -28.96 21.81
C ASP A 320 -16.98 -28.34 22.11
N PRO A 321 -17.96 -29.10 22.65
CA PRO A 321 -19.24 -28.55 23.08
C PRO A 321 -19.17 -27.38 24.07
N ALA A 322 -18.06 -27.23 24.81
CA ALA A 322 -17.80 -26.12 25.71
C ALA A 322 -17.27 -24.86 25.01
N ASP A 323 -16.93 -24.94 23.73
CA ASP A 323 -16.41 -23.81 22.96
C ASP A 323 -17.47 -22.73 22.81
N ASN A 324 -17.08 -21.53 23.21
CA ASN A 324 -17.92 -20.35 23.10
C ASN A 324 -17.29 -19.25 22.25
N LEU A 325 -16.10 -19.47 21.69
CA LEU A 325 -15.42 -18.55 20.79
C LEU A 325 -15.09 -19.26 19.48
N THR A 326 -15.50 -18.66 18.37
CA THR A 326 -15.11 -19.08 17.02
C THR A 326 -14.42 -17.92 16.32
N VAL A 327 -13.18 -18.12 15.91
CA VAL A 327 -12.39 -17.14 15.17
C VAL A 327 -12.21 -17.63 13.74
N THR A 328 -12.45 -16.77 12.75
CA THR A 328 -12.43 -17.15 11.34
C THR A 328 -11.67 -16.13 10.49
N TRP A 329 -10.76 -16.65 9.68
CA TRP A 329 -9.98 -15.95 8.67
C TRP A 329 -10.50 -16.33 7.28
N ASN A 330 -11.09 -15.37 6.57
CA ASN A 330 -11.59 -15.56 5.22
C ASN A 330 -10.64 -14.87 4.23
N TYR A 331 -9.96 -15.69 3.43
CA TYR A 331 -9.03 -15.24 2.40
C TYR A 331 -9.75 -15.09 1.05
N ARG A 332 -9.12 -14.40 0.10
CA ARG A 332 -9.69 -14.19 -1.25
C ARG A 332 -9.96 -15.50 -1.99
N ASP A 333 -8.91 -16.30 -2.19
CA ASP A 333 -8.98 -17.54 -3.00
C ASP A 333 -8.46 -18.78 -2.24
N LYS A 334 -8.31 -18.69 -0.92
CA LYS A 334 -7.97 -19.84 -0.06
C LYS A 334 -9.18 -20.23 0.77
N ALA A 335 -9.24 -21.51 1.14
CA ALA A 335 -10.22 -21.98 2.11
C ALA A 335 -10.15 -21.11 3.39
N ALA A 336 -11.32 -20.79 3.93
CA ALA A 336 -11.40 -20.11 5.22
C ALA A 336 -10.76 -21.00 6.29
N LYS A 337 -10.05 -20.37 7.23
CA LYS A 337 -9.54 -21.04 8.42
C LYS A 337 -10.40 -20.64 9.60
N SER A 338 -10.87 -21.62 10.36
CA SER A 338 -11.65 -21.40 11.57
C SER A 338 -11.04 -22.17 12.73
N VAL A 339 -11.01 -21.54 13.90
CA VAL A 339 -10.56 -22.14 15.15
C VAL A 339 -11.64 -21.92 16.20
N HIS A 340 -11.87 -22.95 17.00
CA HIS A 340 -12.87 -22.97 18.07
C HIS A 340 -12.16 -23.13 19.41
N GLY A 341 -12.73 -22.52 20.45
CA GLY A 341 -12.16 -22.53 21.78
C GLY A 341 -12.93 -21.63 22.74
N THR A 342 -12.23 -21.18 23.75
CA THR A 342 -12.72 -20.35 24.84
C THR A 342 -11.73 -19.21 25.12
N LEU A 343 -12.20 -18.17 25.81
CA LEU A 343 -11.32 -17.10 26.31
C LEU A 343 -10.63 -17.47 27.64
N ASN A 344 -11.05 -18.56 28.28
CA ASN A 344 -10.45 -19.04 29.52
C ASN A 344 -9.32 -20.04 29.22
N GLN A 345 -8.73 -20.64 30.26
CA GLN A 345 -7.60 -21.58 30.09
C GLN A 345 -8.02 -23.02 29.80
N ASP A 346 -9.33 -23.32 29.78
CA ASP A 346 -9.81 -24.70 29.67
C ASP A 346 -9.62 -25.24 28.24
N HIS A 347 -9.95 -24.42 27.23
CA HIS A 347 -9.72 -24.74 25.82
C HIS A 347 -9.39 -23.45 25.02
N PRO A 348 -8.22 -22.82 25.23
CA PRO A 348 -7.91 -21.51 24.66
C PRO A 348 -7.67 -21.57 23.15
N ILE A 349 -8.02 -20.48 22.45
CA ILE A 349 -7.59 -20.30 21.06
C ILE A 349 -6.03 -20.21 21.02
N PRO A 350 -5.34 -21.05 20.22
CA PRO A 350 -3.90 -21.00 20.06
C PRO A 350 -3.43 -19.61 19.63
N ALA A 351 -2.36 -19.13 20.28
CA ALA A 351 -1.78 -17.80 20.03
C ALA A 351 -2.77 -16.61 20.13
N TRP A 352 -3.89 -16.76 20.84
CA TRP A 352 -4.87 -15.68 21.01
C TRP A 352 -4.27 -14.39 21.57
N GLY A 353 -3.27 -14.50 22.45
CA GLY A 353 -2.57 -13.33 23.00
C GLY A 353 -1.93 -12.44 21.93
N GLU A 354 -1.42 -13.03 20.84
CA GLU A 354 -0.85 -12.31 19.69
C GLU A 354 -1.95 -11.58 18.92
N VAL A 355 -3.01 -12.31 18.54
CA VAL A 355 -4.18 -11.76 17.84
C VAL A 355 -4.82 -10.62 18.64
N ALA A 356 -5.04 -10.83 19.94
CA ALA A 356 -5.60 -9.83 20.84
C ALA A 356 -4.68 -8.61 20.99
N ALA A 357 -3.35 -8.79 20.98
CA ALA A 357 -2.40 -7.68 21.03
C ALA A 357 -2.44 -6.82 19.75
N ILE A 358 -2.52 -7.45 18.59
CA ILE A 358 -2.68 -6.77 17.29
C ILE A 358 -3.96 -5.95 17.28
N LEU A 359 -5.10 -6.57 17.62
CA LEU A 359 -6.41 -5.91 17.68
C LEU A 359 -6.42 -4.75 18.68
N ARG A 360 -5.91 -4.97 19.90
CA ARG A 360 -5.87 -3.95 20.96
C ARG A 360 -5.06 -2.73 20.54
N THR A 361 -3.89 -2.93 19.94
CA THR A 361 -3.00 -1.84 19.50
C THR A 361 -3.68 -0.96 18.45
N TRP A 362 -4.37 -1.58 17.50
CA TRP A 362 -5.14 -0.84 16.50
C TRP A 362 -6.36 -0.13 17.12
N MET A 363 -7.14 -0.83 17.94
CA MET A 363 -8.33 -0.24 18.57
C MET A 363 -7.96 0.94 19.47
N SER A 364 -6.86 0.87 20.24
CA SER A 364 -6.46 1.98 21.10
C SER A 364 -6.07 3.26 20.35
N SER A 365 -5.67 3.13 19.08
CA SER A 365 -5.30 4.27 18.23
C SER A 365 -6.47 4.77 17.37
N VAL A 366 -7.29 3.87 16.82
CA VAL A 366 -8.32 4.21 15.81
C VAL A 366 -9.74 4.17 16.38
N ALA A 367 -10.03 3.24 17.28
CA ALA A 367 -11.39 2.97 17.75
C ALA A 367 -11.47 2.73 19.28
N PRO A 368 -10.95 3.62 20.13
CA PRO A 368 -10.75 3.35 21.56
C PRO A 368 -12.06 3.13 22.32
N ALA A 369 -13.17 3.68 21.84
CA ALA A 369 -14.49 3.54 22.45
C ALA A 369 -15.29 2.31 21.93
N MET A 370 -14.78 1.57 20.93
CA MET A 370 -15.56 0.52 20.24
C MET A 370 -16.01 -0.61 21.17
N LEU A 371 -15.14 -0.96 22.13
CA LEU A 371 -15.40 -1.99 23.14
C LEU A 371 -15.60 -1.38 24.55
N ASP A 372 -15.85 -0.08 24.65
CA ASP A 372 -16.07 0.56 25.93
C ASP A 372 -17.38 0.04 26.54
N PRO A 373 -17.34 -0.59 27.74
CA PRO A 373 -18.53 -1.06 28.43
C PRO A 373 -19.60 0.02 28.59
N HIS A 374 -19.24 1.30 28.69
CA HIS A 374 -20.20 2.38 28.81
C HIS A 374 -20.93 2.65 27.51
N VAL A 375 -20.27 2.52 26.35
CA VAL A 375 -20.93 2.62 25.03
C VAL A 375 -21.86 1.42 24.81
N ILE A 376 -21.40 0.23 25.19
CA ILE A 376 -22.18 -1.01 25.08
C ILE A 376 -23.41 -0.98 26.02
N ASN A 377 -23.28 -0.36 27.20
CA ASN A 377 -24.33 -0.33 28.21
C ASN A 377 -25.18 0.95 28.21
N LEU A 378 -24.83 2.00 27.45
CA LEU A 378 -25.61 3.25 27.40
C LEU A 378 -26.95 3.01 26.69
N PRO A 379 -28.13 3.18 27.31
CA PRO A 379 -29.43 2.89 26.69
C PRO A 379 -29.61 3.59 25.34
N THR A 380 -30.37 2.99 24.41
CA THR A 380 -30.71 3.68 23.15
C THR A 380 -31.75 4.77 23.44
N ALA A 381 -31.53 5.98 22.93
CA ALA A 381 -32.52 7.06 23.01
C ALA A 381 -33.84 6.62 22.40
N LYS A 382 -34.95 6.72 23.13
CA LYS A 382 -36.28 6.70 22.52
C LYS A 382 -36.55 8.04 21.84
N GLN A 383 -37.56 8.07 20.96
CA GLN A 383 -37.96 9.31 20.28
C GLN A 383 -38.19 10.43 21.32
N ASP A 384 -37.55 11.57 21.08
CA ASP A 384 -37.58 12.78 21.92
C ASP A 384 -36.86 12.70 23.29
N GLU A 385 -36.16 11.60 23.60
CA GLU A 385 -35.33 11.54 24.81
C GLU A 385 -34.01 12.32 24.66
N ILE A 386 -33.57 12.93 25.76
CA ILE A 386 -32.41 13.81 25.83
C ILE A 386 -31.36 13.17 26.74
N LEU A 387 -30.10 13.22 26.33
CA LEU A 387 -28.99 12.65 27.10
C LEU A 387 -28.53 13.61 28.20
N TYR A 388 -28.55 13.12 29.44
CA TYR A 388 -28.04 13.81 30.60
C TYR A 388 -26.78 13.12 31.14
N ALA A 389 -25.78 13.92 31.47
CA ALA A 389 -24.61 13.53 32.25
C ALA A 389 -24.75 14.01 33.69
N GLN A 390 -24.35 13.17 34.65
CA GLN A 390 -24.09 13.59 36.02
C GLN A 390 -22.61 13.88 36.18
N VAL A 391 -22.25 15.10 36.54
CA VAL A 391 -20.86 15.57 36.65
C VAL A 391 -20.53 15.83 38.11
N LEU A 392 -19.51 15.16 38.62
CA LEU A 392 -18.99 15.32 39.98
C LEU A 392 -17.77 16.25 39.96
N PHE A 393 -17.77 17.27 40.82
CA PHE A 393 -16.67 18.22 40.93
C PHE A 393 -15.60 17.75 41.93
N PRO A 394 -14.31 18.11 41.72
CA PRO A 394 -13.29 17.95 42.75
C PRO A 394 -13.72 18.71 44.02
N HIS A 395 -13.85 17.99 45.14
CA HIS A 395 -14.35 18.49 46.43
C HIS A 395 -15.87 18.70 46.57
N GLY A 396 -16.66 18.26 45.58
CA GLY A 396 -18.13 18.23 45.70
C GLY A 396 -18.67 16.88 46.17
N ASP A 397 -19.61 16.90 47.13
CA ASP A 397 -20.26 15.67 47.63
C ASP A 397 -21.46 15.23 46.77
N ARG A 398 -21.81 15.98 45.71
CA ARG A 398 -22.98 15.74 44.86
C ARG A 398 -22.62 15.92 43.39
N ALA A 399 -23.18 15.05 42.56
CA ALA A 399 -23.13 15.19 41.11
C ALA A 399 -24.23 16.14 40.61
N TYR A 400 -23.92 16.91 39.57
CA TYR A 400 -24.81 17.89 38.97
C TYR A 400 -25.15 17.49 37.54
N SER A 401 -26.40 17.72 37.13
CA SER A 401 -26.91 17.28 35.83
C SER A 401 -26.60 18.30 34.73
N TYR A 402 -26.03 17.82 33.62
CA TYR A 402 -25.74 18.59 32.41
C TYR A 402 -26.27 17.88 31.19
N LEU A 403 -26.63 18.63 30.15
CA LEU A 403 -26.92 18.08 28.84
C LEU A 403 -25.62 17.59 28.19
N ALA A 404 -25.65 16.42 27.58
CA ALA A 404 -24.50 15.80 26.93
C ALA A 404 -24.84 15.33 25.52
N THR A 405 -23.82 15.14 24.69
CA THR A 405 -23.89 14.41 23.43
C THR A 405 -23.35 12.99 23.60
N THR A 406 -23.53 12.15 22.59
CA THR A 406 -23.01 10.78 22.57
C THR A 406 -21.48 10.69 22.53
N ASP A 407 -20.78 11.82 22.44
CA ASP A 407 -19.31 11.90 22.38
C ASP A 407 -18.65 11.80 23.78
N TYR A 408 -19.47 11.90 24.82
CA TYR A 408 -19.05 11.83 26.21
C TYR A 408 -19.29 10.44 26.80
N VAL A 409 -18.38 9.99 27.67
CA VAL A 409 -18.48 8.72 28.40
C VAL A 409 -18.34 8.94 29.91
N VAL A 410 -18.86 8.01 30.72
CA VAL A 410 -18.60 8.02 32.17
C VAL A 410 -17.10 7.89 32.41
N GLY A 411 -16.55 8.74 33.28
CA GLY A 411 -15.13 8.88 33.55
C GLY A 411 -14.45 10.01 32.78
N ASP A 412 -15.06 10.56 31.73
CA ASP A 412 -14.50 11.73 31.03
C ASP A 412 -14.34 12.90 32.00
N ARG A 413 -13.16 13.55 31.96
CA ARG A 413 -12.99 14.88 32.52
C ARG A 413 -13.58 15.90 31.55
N VAL A 414 -14.42 16.78 32.04
CA VAL A 414 -15.17 17.74 31.23
C VAL A 414 -15.13 19.11 31.86
N VAL A 415 -15.19 20.13 31.00
CA VAL A 415 -15.40 21.51 31.41
C VAL A 415 -16.88 21.83 31.28
N VAL A 416 -17.48 22.26 32.39
CA VAL A 416 -18.91 22.56 32.48
C VAL A 416 -19.14 23.96 33.05
N PRO A 417 -20.26 24.61 32.70
CA PRO A 417 -20.56 25.96 33.18
C PRO A 417 -21.12 25.92 34.61
N VAL A 418 -20.55 26.71 35.52
CA VAL A 418 -20.95 26.84 36.93
C VAL A 418 -21.33 28.28 37.28
N GLY A 419 -22.42 28.48 38.03
CA GLY A 419 -22.85 29.84 38.42
C GLY A 419 -23.30 30.72 37.24
N GLY A 420 -23.06 32.03 37.29
CA GLY A 420 -23.37 32.97 36.20
C GLY A 420 -22.48 32.75 34.98
N ASP A 421 -21.20 33.12 35.11
CA ASP A 421 -20.21 33.11 34.01
C ASP A 421 -18.99 32.22 34.28
N GLY A 422 -19.06 31.29 35.25
CA GLY A 422 -17.94 30.42 35.61
C GLY A 422 -17.86 29.14 34.78
N GLU A 423 -16.65 28.60 34.61
CA GLU A 423 -16.38 27.25 34.11
C GLU A 423 -15.67 26.45 35.20
N ALA A 424 -15.91 25.14 35.28
CA ALA A 424 -15.20 24.25 36.19
C ALA A 424 -14.99 22.86 35.58
N ASP A 425 -13.88 22.24 35.98
CA ASP A 425 -13.57 20.86 35.63
C ASP A 425 -14.36 19.90 36.52
N GLY A 426 -14.97 18.89 35.92
CA GLY A 426 -15.63 17.80 36.62
C GLY A 426 -15.42 16.46 35.93
N ILE A 427 -15.87 15.39 36.56
CA ILE A 427 -15.82 14.03 36.02
C ILE A 427 -17.25 13.54 35.80
N ILE A 428 -17.54 13.00 34.62
CA ILE A 428 -18.83 12.36 34.37
C ILE A 428 -18.90 11.07 35.20
N VAL A 429 -19.92 10.93 36.05
CA VAL A 429 -20.14 9.74 36.89
C VAL A 429 -21.36 8.92 36.47
N ASN A 430 -22.23 9.46 35.62
CA ASN A 430 -23.37 8.73 35.05
C ASN A 430 -23.82 9.40 33.72
N LEU A 431 -24.35 8.60 32.80
CA LEU A 431 -24.97 9.05 31.55
C LEU A 431 -26.29 8.30 31.34
N GLN A 432 -27.37 9.03 31.06
CA GLN A 432 -28.69 8.42 30.87
C GLN A 432 -29.60 9.29 30.00
N TYR A 433 -30.40 8.63 29.16
CA TYR A 433 -31.49 9.26 28.41
C TYR A 433 -32.73 9.43 29.28
N TYR A 434 -33.37 10.59 29.14
CA TYR A 434 -34.63 10.90 29.80
C TYR A 434 -35.62 11.49 28.80
N ALA A 435 -36.89 11.11 28.88
CA ALA A 435 -37.95 11.87 28.25
C ALA A 435 -37.98 13.29 28.88
N PRO A 436 -38.34 14.35 28.15
CA PRO A 436 -38.33 15.72 28.68
C PRO A 436 -39.16 15.88 29.96
N SER A 437 -40.25 15.11 30.10
CA SER A 437 -41.12 15.07 31.28
C SER A 437 -40.56 14.30 32.48
N GLU A 438 -39.57 13.43 32.25
CA GLU A 438 -38.96 12.57 33.26
C GLU A 438 -37.52 12.99 33.60
N ALA A 439 -37.02 14.03 32.94
CA ALA A 439 -35.67 14.52 33.12
C ALA A 439 -35.42 15.01 34.56
N PRO A 440 -34.22 14.79 35.13
CA PRO A 440 -33.89 15.21 36.49
C PRO A 440 -34.00 16.74 36.65
N PHE A 441 -33.79 17.47 35.57
CA PHE A 441 -34.02 18.91 35.46
C PHE A 441 -34.58 19.26 34.07
N PRO A 442 -35.45 20.28 33.94
CA PRO A 442 -36.02 20.69 32.66
C PRO A 442 -34.93 21.00 31.62
N PRO A 443 -35.03 20.50 30.37
CA PRO A 443 -33.98 20.67 29.35
C PRO A 443 -33.66 22.14 29.03
N ASP A 444 -34.67 23.00 29.00
CA ASP A 444 -34.57 24.44 28.75
C ASP A 444 -33.81 25.20 29.86
N ARG A 445 -33.68 24.58 31.04
CA ARG A 445 -33.00 25.16 32.21
C ARG A 445 -31.69 24.45 32.55
N THR A 446 -31.38 23.35 31.86
CA THR A 446 -30.19 22.55 32.10
C THR A 446 -29.07 23.03 31.18
N LYS A 447 -27.90 23.34 31.74
CA LYS A 447 -26.74 23.74 30.95
C LYS A 447 -26.09 22.53 30.28
N ALA A 448 -25.43 22.72 29.13
CA ALA A 448 -24.71 21.67 28.43
C ALA A 448 -23.24 21.59 28.85
N ILE A 449 -22.63 20.41 28.68
CA ILE A 449 -21.18 20.26 28.76
C ILE A 449 -20.52 21.07 27.63
N LEU A 450 -19.49 21.85 27.96
CA LEU A 450 -18.83 22.74 26.99
C LEU A 450 -17.82 21.99 26.13
N ARG A 451 -16.97 21.17 26.75
CA ARG A 451 -15.89 20.41 26.10
C ARG A 451 -15.29 19.35 27.03
N LYS A 452 -14.53 18.40 26.47
CA LYS A 452 -13.60 17.57 27.25
C LYS A 452 -12.48 18.45 27.82
N ALA A 453 -12.08 18.18 29.06
CA ALA A 453 -10.93 18.83 29.68
C ALA A 453 -9.64 18.14 29.22
N ASP A 454 -8.52 18.87 29.20
CA ASP A 454 -7.22 18.28 28.91
C ASP A 454 -6.92 17.15 29.91
N PRO A 455 -6.24 16.07 29.48
CA PRO A 455 -5.68 15.11 30.42
C PRO A 455 -4.86 15.88 31.45
N LEU A 456 -4.97 15.53 32.74
CA LEU A 456 -4.00 16.03 33.71
C LEU A 456 -2.64 15.68 33.14
N GLY A 457 -1.85 16.70 32.78
CA GLY A 457 -0.51 16.49 32.28
C GLY A 457 0.18 15.54 33.24
N VAL A 458 0.74 14.45 32.71
CA VAL A 458 1.76 13.71 33.43
C VAL A 458 2.75 14.78 33.87
N VAL A 459 2.79 15.04 35.17
CA VAL A 459 3.80 15.90 35.76
C VAL A 459 5.13 15.21 35.46
N ASN A 460 5.79 15.66 34.40
CA ASN A 460 7.15 15.30 34.02
C ASN A 460 8.13 15.96 35.00
N GLU A 461 8.01 15.69 36.31
CA GLU A 461 8.98 16.19 37.32
C GLU A 461 10.07 15.17 37.69
N TRP A 462 10.18 14.03 37.01
CA TRP A 462 11.25 13.04 37.27
C TRP A 462 12.33 12.94 36.19
N ARG A 463 12.59 14.01 35.41
CA ARG A 463 13.74 14.04 34.47
C ARG A 463 14.82 15.08 34.74
N ASN A 464 14.72 15.86 35.82
CA ASN A 464 15.83 16.71 36.29
C ASN A 464 16.24 16.32 37.70
N GLN A 465 16.75 15.10 37.86
CA GLN A 465 17.62 14.70 38.97
C GLN A 465 18.31 13.38 38.64
N GLN A 466 19.22 13.42 37.68
CA GLN A 466 20.44 12.62 37.69
C GLN A 466 21.43 13.25 36.70
N SER A 467 22.30 14.07 37.30
CA SER A 467 23.61 14.44 36.79
C SER A 467 24.50 13.21 36.63
#